data_AF-G9KPU1-F1
#
_entry.id   AF-G9KPU1-F1
#
_cell.length_a   1.000
_cell.length_b   1.000
_cell.length_c   1.000
_cell.angle_alpha   90.00
_cell.angle_beta   90.00
_cell.angle_gamma   90.00
#
_symmetry.space_group_name_H-M   'P 1'
#
loop_
_entity.id
_entity.type
_entity.pdbx_description
1 polymer ?
#
loop_
_entity_poly.entity_id
_entity_poly.type
_entity_poly.pdbx_seq_one_letter_code
_entity_poly.pdbx_strand_id
1 'polypeptide(L)'
;ELCYRDGEEYEWKETARWLKFEEDVEDGGDRWSKPYVATLSLHSLFELRSCILNGTVMLDMRASTLDEIADMVLDNMIASGQLDESIRENVREALLKRHHHQNEKRFTSRIPLVRSFADIGKKHSDPHLLERN
;
A
#
# COMPACT_ATOMS: atom_id res chain seq x y z
N GLU A 1 -1.24 -2.43 -7.64
CA GLU A 1 -0.83 -2.98 -8.95
C GLU A 1 0.68 -3.19 -9.00
N LEU A 2 1.19 -4.11 -9.81
CA LEU A 2 2.63 -4.35 -9.97
C LEU A 2 3.20 -3.33 -10.96
N CYS A 3 4.14 -2.50 -10.51
CA CYS A 3 4.71 -1.43 -11.32
C CYS A 3 6.23 -1.55 -11.39
N TYR A 4 6.80 -1.23 -12.54
CA TYR A 4 8.25 -1.08 -12.71
C TYR A 4 8.67 0.31 -12.22
N ARG A 5 9.57 0.38 -11.23
CA ARG A 5 10.20 1.65 -10.84
C ARG A 5 11.43 1.88 -11.73
N ASP A 6 11.54 3.07 -12.31
CA ASP A 6 12.60 3.54 -13.24
C ASP A 6 14.01 2.93 -13.02
N GLY A 7 14.22 1.69 -13.46
CA GLY A 7 15.50 1.01 -13.43
C GLY A 7 15.90 0.32 -12.11
N GLU A 8 15.06 0.34 -11.07
CA GLU A 8 15.46 -0.17 -9.74
C GLU A 8 14.90 -1.56 -9.41
N GLU A 9 13.61 -1.84 -9.64
CA GLU A 9 12.97 -3.17 -9.47
C GLU A 9 11.43 -3.08 -9.66
N TYR A 10 10.74 -4.23 -9.77
CA TYR A 10 9.28 -4.29 -9.69
C TYR A 10 8.79 -4.25 -8.24
N GLU A 11 7.80 -3.41 -7.95
CA GLU A 11 7.13 -3.33 -6.65
C GLU A 11 5.60 -3.25 -6.82
N TRP A 12 4.85 -3.73 -5.83
CA TRP A 12 3.41 -3.50 -5.75
C TRP A 12 3.16 -2.10 -5.22
N LYS A 13 2.38 -1.29 -5.93
CA LYS A 13 1.94 0.04 -5.49
C LYS A 13 0.46 0.05 -5.19
N GLU A 14 0.10 0.65 -4.07
CA GLU A 14 -1.29 0.99 -3.75
C GLU A 14 -1.80 2.03 -4.77
N THR A 15 -2.95 1.75 -5.39
CA THR A 15 -3.56 2.62 -6.42
C THR A 15 -4.95 3.14 -6.02
N ALA A 16 -5.69 2.37 -5.22
CA ALA A 16 -7.02 2.74 -4.72
C ALA A 16 -7.36 2.05 -3.40
N ARG A 17 -8.37 2.56 -2.68
CA ARG A 17 -8.95 1.92 -1.48
C ARG A 17 -10.46 2.11 -1.40
N TRP A 18 -11.14 1.19 -0.73
CA TRP A 18 -12.59 1.26 -0.51
C TRP A 18 -12.96 1.17 0.98
N LEU A 19 -13.72 2.17 1.44
CA LEU A 19 -14.47 2.14 2.70
C LEU A 19 -15.86 2.71 2.45
N LYS A 20 -16.75 1.87 1.90
CA LYS A 20 -18.05 2.24 1.31
C LYS A 20 -17.93 3.14 0.07
N PHE A 21 -17.05 4.14 0.12
CA PHE A 21 -16.64 5.00 -0.99
C PHE A 21 -15.25 4.60 -1.49
N GLU A 22 -14.97 4.93 -2.74
CA GLU A 22 -13.68 4.77 -3.41
C GLU A 22 -12.83 6.02 -3.26
N GLU A 23 -11.53 5.83 -3.05
CA GLU A 23 -10.50 6.87 -3.13
C GLU A 23 -9.31 6.32 -3.94
N ASP A 24 -8.80 7.11 -4.86
CA ASP A 24 -7.67 6.76 -5.73
C ASP A 24 -6.41 7.52 -5.32
N VAL A 25 -5.26 6.97 -5.65
CA VAL A 25 -3.98 7.68 -5.56
C VAL A 25 -3.85 8.62 -6.76
N GLU A 26 -3.80 9.93 -6.50
CA GLU A 26 -3.64 10.97 -7.54
C GLU A 26 -2.22 10.98 -8.14
N ASP A 27 -2.08 11.59 -9.33
CA ASP A 27 -0.82 11.75 -10.05
C ASP A 27 0.27 12.36 -9.13
N GLY A 28 1.44 11.73 -9.11
CA GLY A 28 2.54 12.06 -8.18
C GLY A 28 2.54 11.24 -6.88
N GLY A 29 1.50 10.44 -6.64
CA GLY A 29 1.51 9.41 -5.60
C GLY A 29 1.65 9.95 -4.19
N ASP A 30 1.22 11.19 -3.92
CA ASP A 30 1.34 11.85 -2.61
C ASP A 30 -0.03 12.17 -1.97
N ARG A 31 -1.12 11.92 -2.70
CA ARG A 31 -2.46 12.32 -2.29
C ARG A 31 -3.53 11.30 -2.67
N TRP A 32 -4.48 11.12 -1.75
CA TRP A 32 -5.75 10.46 -2.01
C TRP A 32 -6.75 11.44 -2.64
N SER A 33 -7.53 10.97 -3.60
CA SER A 33 -8.68 11.70 -4.13
C SER A 33 -9.77 11.86 -3.05
N LYS A 34 -10.80 12.66 -3.34
CA LYS A 34 -11.96 12.76 -2.44
C LYS A 34 -12.80 11.47 -2.55
N PRO A 35 -13.37 10.96 -1.44
CA PRO A 35 -14.20 9.77 -1.48
C PRO A 35 -15.40 9.95 -2.41
N TYR A 36 -15.65 8.96 -3.27
CA TYR A 36 -16.76 8.98 -4.23
C TYR A 36 -17.44 7.62 -4.39
N VAL A 37 -18.60 7.60 -5.06
CA VAL A 37 -19.33 6.36 -5.37
C VAL A 37 -18.73 5.76 -6.64
N ALA A 38 -18.16 4.57 -6.52
CA ALA A 38 -17.56 3.82 -7.62
C ALA A 38 -18.53 3.65 -8.80
N THR A 39 -18.03 3.84 -10.02
CA THR A 39 -18.73 3.45 -11.25
C THR A 39 -17.87 2.46 -12.01
N LEU A 40 -18.42 1.29 -12.31
CA LEU A 40 -17.69 0.21 -12.99
C LEU A 40 -18.08 0.16 -14.46
N SER A 41 -17.11 -0.18 -15.31
CA SER A 41 -17.40 -0.49 -16.70
C SER A 41 -18.17 -1.81 -16.80
N LEU A 42 -19.13 -1.92 -17.73
CA LEU A 42 -19.82 -3.18 -17.97
C LEU A 42 -18.86 -4.28 -18.48
N HIS A 43 -17.84 -3.87 -19.24
CA HIS A 43 -16.83 -4.79 -19.76
C HIS A 43 -16.06 -5.49 -18.64
N SER A 44 -15.53 -4.72 -17.68
CA SER A 44 -14.80 -5.29 -16.53
C SER A 44 -15.68 -6.19 -15.65
N LEU A 45 -17.00 -5.94 -15.58
CA LEU A 45 -17.92 -6.84 -14.89
C LEU A 45 -18.07 -8.20 -15.59
N PHE A 46 -18.07 -8.23 -16.94
CA PHE A 46 -18.09 -9.49 -17.68
C PHE A 46 -16.78 -10.26 -17.56
N GLU A 47 -15.64 -9.57 -17.59
CA GLU A 47 -14.34 -10.18 -17.36
C GLU A 47 -14.25 -10.76 -15.95
N LEU A 48 -14.65 -10.00 -14.92
CA LEU A 48 -14.70 -10.47 -13.54
C LEU A 48 -15.59 -11.72 -13.39
N ARG A 49 -16.77 -11.73 -14.02
CA ARG A 49 -17.64 -12.92 -14.03
C ARG A 49 -16.92 -14.12 -14.63
N SER A 50 -16.18 -13.93 -15.73
CA SER A 50 -15.39 -15.00 -16.35
C SER A 50 -14.27 -15.50 -15.42
N CYS A 51 -13.56 -14.59 -14.75
CA CYS A 51 -12.52 -14.92 -13.79
C CYS A 51 -13.04 -15.74 -12.61
N ILE A 52 -14.23 -15.42 -12.08
CA ILE A 52 -14.83 -16.18 -10.97
C ILE A 52 -15.28 -17.58 -11.44
N LEU A 53 -15.82 -17.70 -12.66
CA LEU A 53 -16.31 -18.98 -13.17
C LEU A 53 -15.20 -19.95 -13.56
N ASN A 54 -14.08 -19.42 -14.07
CA ASN A 54 -13.01 -20.23 -14.65
C ASN A 54 -11.71 -20.20 -13.84
N GLY A 55 -11.57 -19.29 -12.86
CA GLY A 55 -10.36 -19.12 -12.07
C GLY A 55 -10.26 -20.08 -10.87
N THR A 56 -9.13 -20.02 -10.19
CA THR A 56 -8.90 -20.75 -8.94
C THR A 56 -9.70 -20.13 -7.80
N VAL A 57 -10.49 -20.94 -7.09
CA VAL A 57 -11.27 -20.54 -5.91
C VAL A 57 -10.92 -21.45 -4.74
N MET A 58 -10.34 -20.88 -3.69
CA MET A 58 -9.93 -21.58 -2.47
C MET A 58 -10.57 -20.91 -1.25
N LEU A 59 -11.65 -21.51 -0.73
CA LEU A 59 -12.33 -21.04 0.48
C LEU A 59 -11.77 -21.76 1.72
N ASP A 60 -11.87 -21.10 2.87
CA ASP A 60 -11.40 -21.63 4.16
C ASP A 60 -9.93 -22.12 4.15
N MET A 61 -9.11 -21.44 3.34
CA MET A 61 -7.67 -21.70 3.24
C MET A 61 -7.00 -21.57 4.62
N ARG A 62 -6.22 -22.57 4.99
CA ARG A 62 -5.45 -22.60 6.24
C ARG A 62 -4.05 -22.03 6.02
N ALA A 63 -3.99 -20.73 5.78
CA ALA A 63 -2.75 -19.98 5.65
C ALA A 63 -2.81 -18.70 6.49
N SER A 64 -1.67 -18.26 6.99
CA SER A 64 -1.53 -17.12 7.89
C SER A 64 -0.54 -16.06 7.39
N THR A 65 0.23 -16.39 6.34
CA THR A 65 1.22 -15.51 5.72
C THR A 65 1.03 -15.42 4.21
N LEU A 66 1.56 -14.36 3.59
CA LEU A 66 1.49 -14.19 2.15
C LEU A 66 2.26 -15.30 1.40
N ASP A 67 3.40 -15.73 1.93
CA ASP A 67 4.16 -16.88 1.39
C ASP A 67 3.31 -18.15 1.34
N GLU A 68 2.67 -18.52 2.46
CA GLU A 68 1.80 -19.71 2.53
C GLU A 68 0.64 -19.60 1.53
N ILE A 69 0.01 -18.42 1.43
CA ILE A 69 -1.08 -18.18 0.47
C ILE A 69 -0.57 -18.32 -0.96
N ALA A 70 0.56 -17.69 -1.30
CA ALA A 70 1.13 -17.72 -2.63
C ALA A 70 1.47 -19.16 -3.06
N ASP A 71 2.14 -19.93 -2.20
CA ASP A 71 2.50 -21.32 -2.49
C ASP A 71 1.24 -22.18 -2.68
N MET A 72 0.25 -22.08 -1.79
CA MET A 72 -1.00 -22.86 -1.91
C MET A 72 -1.81 -22.54 -3.16
N VAL A 73 -1.87 -21.26 -3.56
CA VAL A 73 -2.56 -20.84 -4.78
C VAL A 73 -1.83 -21.34 -6.02
N LEU A 74 -0.51 -21.18 -6.09
CA LEU A 74 0.30 -21.61 -7.23
C LEU A 74 0.23 -23.13 -7.41
N ASP A 75 0.35 -23.90 -6.34
CA ASP A 75 0.25 -25.36 -6.38
C ASP A 75 -1.13 -25.81 -6.89
N ASN A 76 -2.20 -25.11 -6.51
CA ASN A 76 -3.56 -25.40 -7.01
C ASN A 76 -3.72 -25.03 -8.50
N MET A 77 -3.18 -23.88 -8.92
CA MET A 77 -3.23 -23.44 -10.32
C MET A 77 -2.45 -24.38 -11.23
N ILE A 78 -1.32 -24.93 -10.77
CA ILE A 78 -0.55 -25.92 -11.53
C ILE A 78 -1.29 -27.25 -11.58
N ALA A 79 -1.79 -27.74 -10.45
CA ALA A 79 -2.54 -29.00 -10.39
C ALA A 79 -3.80 -29.00 -11.26
N SER A 80 -4.42 -27.83 -11.46
CA SER A 80 -5.57 -27.62 -12.35
C SER A 80 -5.19 -27.28 -13.80
N GLY A 81 -3.90 -27.15 -14.11
CA GLY A 81 -3.40 -26.83 -15.45
C GLY A 81 -3.63 -25.37 -15.87
N GLN A 82 -3.95 -24.47 -14.93
CA GLN A 82 -4.11 -23.04 -15.16
C GLN A 82 -2.77 -22.30 -15.22
N LEU A 83 -1.73 -22.86 -14.59
CA LEU A 83 -0.37 -22.33 -14.60
C LEU A 83 0.62 -23.42 -15.01
N ASP A 84 1.58 -23.06 -15.84
CA ASP A 84 2.69 -23.94 -16.17
C ASP A 84 3.73 -23.95 -15.04
N GLU A 85 4.21 -25.12 -14.65
CA GLU A 85 5.22 -25.28 -13.61
C GLU A 85 6.49 -24.46 -13.89
N SER A 86 6.88 -24.31 -15.16
CA SER A 86 8.10 -23.59 -15.55
C SER A 86 8.10 -22.11 -15.18
N ILE A 87 6.91 -21.50 -14.99
CA ILE A 87 6.77 -20.10 -14.61
C ILE A 87 6.39 -19.90 -13.14
N ARG A 88 6.21 -20.97 -12.37
CA ARG A 88 5.82 -20.93 -10.95
C ARG A 88 6.68 -19.97 -10.14
N GLU A 89 8.00 -20.10 -10.24
CA GLU A 89 8.95 -19.29 -9.47
C GLU A 89 8.89 -17.80 -9.85
N ASN A 90 8.73 -17.48 -11.13
CA ASN A 90 8.61 -16.09 -11.58
C ASN A 90 7.33 -15.43 -11.02
N VAL A 91 6.22 -16.18 -11.01
CA VAL A 91 4.95 -15.68 -10.45
C VAL A 91 5.04 -15.57 -8.93
N ARG A 92 5.66 -16.55 -8.25
CA ARG A 92 5.92 -16.50 -6.81
C ARG A 92 6.75 -15.28 -6.43
N GLU A 93 7.84 -15.02 -7.15
CA GLU A 93 8.68 -13.84 -6.94
C GLU A 93 7.88 -12.55 -7.11
N ALA A 94 7.04 -12.47 -8.15
CA ALA A 94 6.18 -11.31 -8.40
C ALA A 94 5.17 -11.09 -7.26
N LEU A 95 4.49 -12.15 -6.78
CA LEU A 95 3.54 -12.08 -5.67
C LEU A 95 4.18 -11.60 -4.36
N LEU A 96 5.47 -11.90 -4.15
CA LEU A 96 6.20 -11.57 -2.93
C LEU A 96 7.07 -10.30 -3.04
N LYS A 97 6.97 -9.56 -4.15
CA LYS A 97 7.61 -8.23 -4.24
C LYS A 97 7.08 -7.30 -3.14
N ARG A 98 7.89 -6.30 -2.78
CA ARG A 98 7.53 -5.29 -1.78
C ARG A 98 6.19 -4.63 -2.13
N HIS A 99 5.32 -4.47 -1.14
CA HIS A 99 4.09 -3.68 -1.23
C HIS A 99 4.31 -2.28 -0.66
N HIS A 100 4.33 -1.29 -1.54
CA HIS A 100 4.45 0.12 -1.20
C HIS A 100 3.06 0.76 -1.00
N HIS A 101 2.82 1.24 0.22
CA HIS A 101 1.59 1.91 0.60
C HIS A 101 1.75 3.44 0.63
N GLN A 102 0.65 4.14 0.35
CA GLN A 102 0.61 5.60 0.29
C GLN A 102 1.08 6.27 1.60
N ASN A 103 0.80 5.64 2.75
CA ASN A 103 1.14 6.17 4.06
C ASN A 103 2.63 6.03 4.43
N GLU A 104 3.42 5.20 3.72
CA GLU A 104 4.85 5.03 4.02
C GLU A 104 5.64 6.33 3.84
N LYS A 105 5.24 7.19 2.90
CA LYS A 105 5.85 8.51 2.66
C LYS A 105 5.67 9.50 3.83
N ARG A 106 4.67 9.29 4.70
CA ARG A 106 4.40 10.18 5.84
C ARG A 106 5.34 9.96 7.03
N PHE A 107 5.98 8.80 7.13
CA PHE A 107 6.89 8.52 8.26
C PHE A 107 8.32 8.99 8.01
N THR A 108 8.77 9.05 6.75
CA THR A 108 10.10 9.55 6.38
C THR A 108 10.20 11.08 6.39
N SER A 109 9.06 11.78 6.31
CA SER A 109 8.93 13.24 6.32
C SER A 109 8.73 13.84 7.72
N ARG A 110 9.04 13.11 8.81
CA ARG A 110 9.16 13.69 10.15
C ARG A 110 10.42 14.56 10.24
N ILE A 111 10.25 15.82 9.86
CA ILE A 111 11.14 16.96 10.09
C ILE A 111 11.73 16.90 11.52
N PRO A 112 13.03 17.24 11.74
CA PRO A 112 13.62 17.30 13.08
C PRO A 112 12.79 18.21 13.99
N LEU A 113 12.60 17.74 15.22
CA LEU A 113 11.85 18.33 16.33
C LEU A 113 12.09 19.85 16.48
N VAL A 114 11.39 20.69 15.70
CA VAL A 114 11.31 22.13 15.96
C VAL A 114 10.40 22.31 17.16
N ARG A 115 10.93 23.02 18.16
CA ARG A 115 10.37 23.24 19.49
C ARG A 115 8.87 23.57 19.43
N SER A 116 8.11 22.88 20.25
CA SER A 116 6.67 23.10 20.43
C SER A 116 6.40 24.56 20.82
N PHE A 117 5.31 25.14 20.30
CA PHE A 117 4.82 26.47 20.68
C PHE A 117 4.60 26.63 22.20
N ALA A 118 4.54 25.53 22.95
CA ALA A 118 4.47 25.51 24.42
C ALA A 118 5.71 26.12 25.10
N ASP A 119 6.85 26.26 24.41
CA ASP A 119 8.10 26.79 24.98
C ASP A 119 8.25 28.32 24.86
N ILE A 120 7.33 29.03 24.21
CA ILE A 120 7.40 30.50 23.99
C ILE A 120 7.06 31.33 25.24
N GLY A 121 6.63 30.70 26.34
CA GLY A 121 6.03 31.40 27.49
C GLY A 121 6.87 31.60 28.75
N LYS A 122 8.04 30.97 28.92
CA LYS A 122 8.78 31.05 30.21
C LYS A 122 9.75 32.23 30.25
N LYS A 123 9.21 33.42 30.55
CA LYS A 123 9.98 34.52 31.14
C LYS A 123 10.41 34.11 32.55
N HIS A 124 11.72 34.04 32.81
CA HIS A 124 12.25 34.17 34.16
C HIS A 124 12.55 35.64 34.41
N SER A 125 11.83 36.21 35.37
CA SER A 125 12.12 37.50 35.99
C SER A 125 13.40 37.36 36.81
N ASP A 126 14.32 38.33 36.72
CA ASP A 126 15.40 38.48 37.69
C ASP A 126 15.36 39.91 38.28
N PRO A 127 15.07 40.07 39.58
CA PRO A 127 15.01 41.37 40.24
C PRO A 127 16.21 41.55 41.17
N HIS A 128 17.33 42.12 40.70
CA HIS A 128 18.44 42.72 41.47
C HIS A 128 19.56 43.06 40.45
N LEU A 129 20.14 44.25 40.28
CA LEU A 129 20.61 45.26 41.23
C LEU A 129 20.80 46.61 40.51
N LEU A 130 20.52 47.68 41.24
CA LEU A 130 20.94 49.06 40.99
C LEU A 130 22.43 49.28 41.27
N GLU A 131 22.93 50.40 40.72
CA GLU A 131 24.22 51.10 40.94
C GLU A 131 25.46 50.45 40.30
N ARG A 132 26.37 51.17 39.63
CA ARG A 132 26.92 52.50 39.96
C ARG A 132 27.67 53.10 38.75
N ASN A 133 27.53 54.42 38.58
CA ASN A 133 28.35 55.43 37.87
C ASN A 133 29.07 55.08 36.56
#